data_AF-A0A1Y4BXA6-F1
#
_entry.id   AF-A0A1Y4BXA6-F1
#
_cell.length_a   1.000
_cell.length_b   1.000
_cell.length_c   1.000
_cell.angle_alpha   90.00
_cell.angle_beta   90.00
_cell.angle_gamma   90.00
#
_symmetry.space_group_name_H-M   'P 1'
#
loop_
_entity.id
_entity.type
_entity.pdbx_description
1 polymer ?
#
loop_
_entity_poly.entity_id
_entity_poly.type
_entity_poly.pdbx_seq_one_letter_code
_entity_poly.pdbx_strand_id
1 'polypeptide(L)'
;MAKYLTAPLTPEVSRSLRAGESVYLSGTVYTARDAAHKRLCALVAEDKPLPFPIEGSVIYYVGPSPARPGQPIGAAGPTTSYRMDAYAPTLLRLGELGMIGKGKRSSEVIQAMRETGAVYFGAIGGAGALLAKCVRSAQLVCYEDLGAEAIRALQVENLPLTVVIDSLGTNLYETGRADYLRQYGDNPAL
;
A
#
# COMPACT_ATOMS: atom_id res chain seq x y z
N MET A 1 -0.15 -10.91 18.51
CA MET A 1 -0.63 -9.57 18.95
C MET A 1 -0.61 -8.65 17.74
N ALA A 2 -1.63 -7.81 17.56
CA ALA A 2 -1.64 -6.84 16.46
C ALA A 2 -0.63 -5.72 16.72
N LYS A 3 0.17 -5.36 15.70
CA LYS A 3 1.17 -4.27 15.80
C LYS A 3 0.53 -2.94 15.40
N TYR A 4 0.87 -1.87 16.11
CA TYR A 4 0.45 -0.50 15.77
C TYR A 4 1.62 0.23 15.14
N LEU A 5 1.38 0.81 13.97
CA LEU A 5 2.39 1.49 13.16
C LEU A 5 2.00 2.96 12.98
N THR A 6 3.00 3.81 12.82
CA THR A 6 2.81 5.23 12.50
C THR A 6 3.51 5.54 11.18
N ALA A 7 2.81 6.18 10.25
CA ALA A 7 3.36 6.71 9.01
C ALA A 7 3.80 8.18 9.17
N PRO A 8 4.91 8.62 8.53
CA PRO A 8 5.79 7.84 7.66
C PRO A 8 6.53 6.73 8.44
N LEU A 9 6.76 5.60 7.78
CA LEU A 9 7.47 4.48 8.37
C LEU A 9 8.97 4.81 8.47
N THR A 10 9.65 4.21 9.44
CA THR A 10 11.11 4.19 9.46
C THR A 10 11.62 2.87 8.87
N PRO A 11 12.87 2.84 8.36
CA PRO A 11 13.49 1.61 7.87
C PRO A 11 13.53 0.49 8.92
N GLU A 12 13.71 0.83 10.21
CA GLU A 12 13.72 -0.14 11.31
C GLU A 12 12.33 -0.78 11.47
N VAL A 13 11.27 0.04 11.44
CA VAL A 13 9.90 -0.44 11.55
C VAL A 13 9.55 -1.33 10.37
N SER A 14 9.77 -0.89 9.13
CA SER A 14 9.42 -1.69 7.94
C SER A 14 10.19 -3.02 7.88
N ARG A 15 11.47 -3.02 8.26
CA ARG A 15 12.31 -4.23 8.30
C ARG A 15 11.96 -5.19 9.45
N SER A 16 11.29 -4.71 10.49
CA SER A 16 10.83 -5.55 11.60
C SER A 16 9.56 -6.36 11.30
N LEU A 17 8.83 -5.99 10.25
CA LEU A 17 7.56 -6.62 9.88
C LEU A 17 7.78 -7.94 9.15
N ARG A 18 6.86 -8.90 9.33
CA ARG A 18 6.89 -10.21 8.68
C ARG A 18 5.56 -10.53 7.99
N ALA A 19 5.65 -11.27 6.89
CA ALA A 19 4.46 -11.70 6.15
C ALA A 19 3.50 -12.48 7.06
N GLY A 20 2.20 -12.20 6.95
CA GLY A 20 1.14 -12.77 7.79
C GLY A 20 0.77 -11.94 9.02
N GLU A 21 1.58 -10.95 9.40
CA GLU A 21 1.26 -10.10 10.56
C GLU A 21 0.08 -9.15 10.27
N SER A 22 -0.85 -9.06 11.23
CA SER A 22 -1.91 -8.05 11.24
C SER A 22 -1.41 -6.77 11.92
N VAL A 23 -1.66 -5.63 11.27
CA VAL A 23 -1.20 -4.32 11.74
C VAL A 23 -2.31 -3.28 11.66
N TYR A 24 -2.20 -2.25 12.49
CA TYR A 24 -3.01 -1.04 12.44
C TYR A 24 -2.12 0.15 12.13
N LEU A 25 -2.37 0.81 11.00
CA LEU A 25 -1.60 1.96 10.57
C LEU A 25 -2.33 3.27 10.90
N SER A 26 -1.63 4.18 11.56
CA SER A 26 -2.06 5.56 11.79
C SER A 26 -1.05 6.54 11.17
N GLY A 27 -1.46 7.77 10.86
CA GLY A 27 -0.58 8.79 10.29
C GLY A 27 -0.93 9.17 8.85
N THR A 28 0.02 9.75 8.12
CA THR A 28 -0.22 10.23 6.76
C THR A 28 0.08 9.14 5.72
N VAL A 29 -0.90 8.89 4.85
CA VAL A 29 -0.81 7.95 3.72
C VAL A 29 -1.20 8.68 2.44
N TYR A 30 -0.44 8.50 1.36
CA TYR A 30 -0.71 9.17 0.08
C TYR A 30 -1.51 8.26 -0.85
N THR A 31 -2.56 8.77 -1.48
CA THR A 31 -3.26 8.04 -2.54
C THR A 31 -2.50 8.18 -3.85
N ALA A 32 -2.26 7.08 -4.54
CA ALA A 32 -1.86 7.13 -5.94
C ALA A 32 -2.20 5.80 -6.62
N ARG A 33 -2.60 5.87 -7.89
CA ARG A 33 -2.80 4.69 -8.75
C ARG A 33 -2.30 5.00 -10.16
N ASP A 34 -2.77 4.27 -11.15
CA ASP A 34 -2.30 4.20 -12.52
C ASP A 34 -1.73 5.52 -13.10
N ALA A 35 -2.57 6.55 -13.28
CA ALA A 35 -2.17 7.80 -13.92
C ALA A 35 -1.25 8.67 -13.04
N ALA A 36 -1.48 8.66 -11.72
CA ALA A 36 -0.64 9.38 -10.77
C ALA A 36 0.79 8.79 -10.73
N HIS A 37 0.93 7.46 -10.68
CA HIS A 37 2.23 6.79 -10.70
C HIS A 37 3.01 7.13 -11.98
N LYS A 38 2.33 7.12 -13.13
CA LYS A 38 2.93 7.51 -14.40
C LYS A 38 3.50 8.94 -14.36
N ARG A 39 2.76 9.90 -13.80
CA ARG A 39 3.23 11.29 -13.66
C ARG A 39 4.36 11.44 -12.64
N LEU A 40 4.31 10.73 -11.51
CA LEU A 40 5.40 10.72 -10.53
C LEU A 40 6.70 10.19 -11.16
N CYS A 41 6.64 9.06 -11.87
CA CYS A 41 7.82 8.52 -12.56
C CYS A 41 8.32 9.42 -13.69
N ALA A 42 7.43 10.15 -14.38
CA ALA A 42 7.85 11.15 -15.37
C ALA A 42 8.62 12.31 -14.72
N LEU A 43 8.18 12.80 -13.55
CA LEU A 43 8.94 13.79 -12.78
C LEU A 43 10.33 13.27 -12.41
N VAL A 44 10.42 12.02 -11.95
CA VAL A 44 11.70 11.39 -11.59
C VAL A 44 12.62 11.28 -12.80
N ALA A 45 12.10 10.86 -13.96
CA ALA A 45 12.87 10.75 -15.19
C ALA A 45 13.39 12.11 -15.72
N GLU A 46 12.77 13.20 -15.29
CA GLU A 46 13.16 14.58 -15.62
C GLU A 46 13.93 15.26 -14.47
N ASP A 47 14.38 14.51 -13.45
CA ASP A 47 15.07 15.02 -12.25
C ASP A 47 14.29 16.14 -11.52
N LYS A 48 12.95 16.08 -11.56
CA LYS A 48 12.06 17.04 -10.91
C LYS A 48 11.63 16.56 -9.51
N PRO A 49 11.40 17.49 -8.56
CA PRO A 49 10.96 17.13 -7.23
C PRO A 49 9.56 16.49 -7.25
N LEU A 50 9.35 15.51 -6.35
CA LEU A 50 8.05 14.91 -6.12
C LEU A 50 7.13 15.86 -5.33
N PRO A 51 5.80 15.78 -5.50
CA PRO A 51 4.84 16.69 -4.88
C PRO A 51 4.58 16.39 -3.39
N PHE A 52 5.26 15.41 -2.81
CA PHE A 52 5.21 15.06 -1.38
C PHE A 52 6.53 14.39 -0.94
N PRO A 53 6.84 14.35 0.37
CA PRO A 53 8.01 13.64 0.89
C PRO A 53 7.90 12.13 0.65
N ILE A 54 8.81 11.58 -0.16
CA ILE A 54 8.81 10.16 -0.52
C ILE A 54 9.45 9.27 0.57
N GLU A 55 10.41 9.81 1.32
CA GLU A 55 11.15 9.08 2.36
C GLU A 55 10.20 8.57 3.46
N GLY A 56 10.19 7.26 3.67
CA GLY A 56 9.33 6.60 4.65
C GLY A 56 7.84 6.61 4.28
N SER A 57 7.49 7.12 3.10
CA SER A 57 6.09 7.28 2.71
C SER A 57 5.38 5.93 2.57
N VAL A 58 4.07 5.98 2.77
CA VAL A 58 3.16 4.86 2.50
C VAL A 58 2.18 5.29 1.42
N ILE A 59 2.16 4.58 0.29
CA ILE A 59 1.28 4.86 -0.83
C ILE A 59 0.12 3.85 -0.85
N TYR A 60 -1.11 4.36 -0.74
CA TYR A 60 -2.33 3.59 -0.88
C TYR A 60 -2.86 3.63 -2.30
N TYR A 61 -2.89 2.46 -2.93
CA TYR A 61 -3.45 2.25 -4.26
C TYR A 61 -4.97 2.23 -4.19
N VAL A 62 -5.57 3.41 -4.18
CA VAL A 62 -7.01 3.63 -4.04
C VAL A 62 -7.49 4.70 -5.00
N GLY A 63 -8.70 4.51 -5.54
CA GLY A 63 -9.47 5.56 -6.18
C GLY A 63 -10.77 5.73 -5.41
N PRO A 64 -10.84 6.67 -4.44
CA PRO A 64 -12.00 6.78 -3.57
C PRO A 64 -13.24 7.25 -4.35
N SER A 65 -14.43 6.77 -3.94
CA SER A 65 -15.67 7.35 -4.45
C SER A 65 -15.85 8.79 -3.98
N PRO A 66 -16.76 9.58 -4.59
CA PRO A 66 -17.10 10.89 -4.08
C PRO A 66 -17.50 10.85 -2.59
N ALA A 67 -17.04 11.86 -1.84
CA ALA A 67 -17.39 12.00 -0.43
C ALA A 67 -18.86 12.42 -0.28
N ARG A 68 -19.54 11.92 0.75
CA ARG A 68 -20.86 12.41 1.15
C ARG A 68 -20.69 13.71 1.95
N PRO A 69 -21.72 14.58 2.01
CA PRO A 69 -21.67 15.77 2.86
C PRO A 69 -21.23 15.44 4.29
N GLY A 70 -20.24 16.18 4.82
CA GLY A 70 -19.69 15.98 6.16
C GLY A 70 -18.73 14.80 6.31
N GLN A 71 -18.42 14.05 5.25
CA GLN A 71 -17.40 12.99 5.28
C GLN A 71 -16.11 13.44 4.58
N PRO A 72 -14.93 13.05 5.10
CA PRO A 72 -13.66 13.44 4.50
C PRO A 72 -13.38 12.73 3.16
N ILE A 73 -13.94 11.54 2.96
CA ILE A 73 -13.70 10.70 1.79
C ILE A 73 -14.90 9.77 1.54
N GLY A 74 -15.12 9.33 0.30
CA GLY A 74 -16.05 8.25 0.01
C GLY A 74 -15.45 6.86 0.29
N ALA A 75 -16.06 5.80 -0.24
CA ALA A 75 -15.56 4.45 -0.09
C ALA A 75 -14.13 4.34 -0.65
N ALA A 76 -13.21 3.85 0.18
CA ALA A 76 -11.76 3.86 -0.08
C ALA A 76 -11.22 2.42 -0.08
N GLY A 77 -11.71 1.58 -1.00
CA GLY A 77 -11.25 0.21 -1.17
C GLY A 77 -9.99 0.10 -2.04
N PRO A 78 -9.09 -0.88 -1.80
CA PRO A 78 -7.87 -1.03 -2.58
C PRO A 78 -8.17 -1.39 -4.04
N THR A 79 -7.31 -0.90 -4.94
CA THR A 79 -7.25 -1.37 -6.32
C THR A 79 -6.17 -2.43 -6.52
N THR A 80 -6.23 -3.14 -7.64
CA THR A 80 -5.29 -4.20 -7.97
C THR A 80 -3.89 -3.66 -8.22
N SER A 81 -2.93 -4.12 -7.41
CA SER A 81 -1.59 -3.56 -7.32
C SER A 81 -0.72 -3.80 -8.55
N TYR A 82 -0.88 -4.94 -9.25
CA TYR A 82 0.00 -5.28 -10.37
C TYR A 82 0.07 -4.19 -11.46
N ARG A 83 -0.98 -3.35 -11.58
CA ARG A 83 -1.02 -2.24 -12.54
C ARG A 83 0.01 -1.15 -12.27
N MET A 84 0.54 -1.09 -11.05
CA MET A 84 1.60 -0.16 -10.65
C MET A 84 2.99 -0.81 -10.62
N ASP A 85 3.13 -2.10 -10.96
CA ASP A 85 4.42 -2.82 -10.88
C ASP A 85 5.50 -2.22 -11.79
N ALA A 86 5.12 -1.57 -12.88
CA ALA A 86 6.06 -0.88 -13.77
C ALA A 86 6.64 0.42 -13.17
N TYR A 87 5.99 0.97 -12.13
CA TYR A 87 6.33 2.27 -11.55
C TYR A 87 6.87 2.16 -10.13
N ALA A 88 6.33 1.23 -9.34
CA ALA A 88 6.65 1.08 -7.92
C ALA A 88 8.15 0.87 -7.64
N PRO A 89 8.94 0.08 -8.41
CA PRO A 89 10.37 -0.08 -8.14
C PRO A 89 11.13 1.26 -8.10
N THR A 90 10.75 2.22 -8.94
CA THR A 90 11.32 3.57 -8.95
C THR A 90 11.03 4.31 -7.65
N LEU A 91 9.76 4.32 -7.21
CA LEU A 91 9.36 5.03 -5.99
C LEU A 91 9.93 4.39 -4.72
N LEU A 92 10.01 3.05 -4.69
CA LEU A 92 10.67 2.30 -3.62
C LEU A 92 12.14 2.70 -3.48
N ARG A 93 12.89 2.74 -4.60
CA ARG A 93 14.31 3.11 -4.60
C ARG A 93 14.55 4.59 -4.26
N LEU A 94 13.52 5.42 -4.33
CA LEU A 94 13.56 6.82 -3.89
C LEU A 94 13.21 7.01 -2.40
N GLY A 95 12.73 5.99 -1.69
CA GLY A 95 12.46 6.06 -0.26
C GLY A 95 11.05 5.65 0.17
N GLU A 96 10.16 5.26 -0.75
CA GLU A 96 8.86 4.67 -0.37
C GLU A 96 9.08 3.37 0.42
N LEU A 97 8.49 3.28 1.61
CA LEU A 97 8.65 2.10 2.49
C LEU A 97 7.38 1.26 2.64
N GLY A 98 6.22 1.75 2.21
CA GLY A 98 4.96 1.03 2.33
C GLY A 98 4.07 1.17 1.12
N MET A 99 3.54 0.04 0.64
CA MET A 99 2.52 0.01 -0.40
C MET A 99 1.26 -0.62 0.17
N ILE A 100 0.08 -0.03 -0.05
CA ILE A 100 -1.21 -0.62 0.36
C ILE A 100 -2.04 -0.92 -0.89
N GLY A 101 -2.52 -2.14 -1.05
CA GLY A 101 -3.37 -2.51 -2.19
C GLY A 101 -3.98 -3.90 -2.09
N LYS A 102 -4.25 -4.53 -3.23
CA LYS A 102 -4.69 -5.93 -3.31
C LYS A 102 -4.06 -6.67 -4.48
N GLY A 103 -3.92 -7.98 -4.35
CA GLY A 103 -3.40 -8.86 -5.40
C GLY A 103 -1.88 -8.94 -5.42
N LYS A 104 -1.38 -9.77 -6.33
CA LYS A 104 0.05 -10.12 -6.46
C LYS A 104 0.89 -8.94 -6.93
N ARG A 105 2.20 -9.06 -6.73
CA ARG A 105 3.25 -8.16 -7.19
C ARG A 105 4.27 -8.94 -8.02
N SER A 106 4.90 -8.27 -8.98
CA SER A 106 5.95 -8.83 -9.81
C SER A 106 7.22 -9.13 -9.01
N SER A 107 8.08 -9.99 -9.55
CA SER A 107 9.40 -10.27 -8.99
C SER A 107 10.28 -9.02 -8.91
N GLU A 108 10.18 -8.10 -9.88
CA GLU A 108 10.92 -6.85 -9.88
C GLU A 108 10.54 -5.96 -8.68
N VAL A 109 9.24 -5.86 -8.36
CA VAL A 109 8.81 -5.13 -7.17
C VAL A 109 9.33 -5.80 -5.91
N ILE A 110 9.23 -7.12 -5.80
CA ILE A 110 9.72 -7.88 -4.64
C ILE A 110 11.23 -7.68 -4.46
N GLN A 111 11.98 -7.65 -5.57
CA GLN A 111 13.41 -7.39 -5.56
C GLN A 111 13.72 -5.97 -5.05
N ALA A 112 13.02 -4.95 -5.57
CA ALA A 112 13.14 -3.59 -5.07
C ALA A 112 12.78 -3.47 -3.58
N MET A 113 11.75 -4.19 -3.10
CA MET A 113 11.40 -4.23 -1.67
C MET A 113 12.54 -4.80 -0.80
N ARG A 114 13.26 -5.82 -1.30
CA ARG A 114 14.43 -6.40 -0.59
C ARG A 114 15.59 -5.41 -0.51
N GLU A 115 15.83 -4.67 -1.58
CA GLU A 115 16.86 -3.63 -1.64
C GLU A 115 16.55 -2.52 -0.62
N THR A 116 15.31 -2.03 -0.59
CA THR A 116 14.95 -0.81 0.15
C THR A 116 14.46 -1.10 1.57
N GLY A 117 14.04 -2.34 1.85
CA GLY A 117 13.42 -2.71 3.12
C GLY A 117 11.93 -2.35 3.20
N ALA A 118 11.28 -2.12 2.06
CA ALA A 118 9.87 -1.78 2.00
C ALA A 118 8.96 -2.99 2.23
N VAL A 119 7.69 -2.72 2.54
CA VAL A 119 6.66 -3.73 2.80
C VAL A 119 5.41 -3.49 1.96
N TYR A 120 4.72 -4.58 1.63
CA TYR A 120 3.43 -4.53 0.94
C TYR A 120 2.32 -5.00 1.87
N PHE A 121 1.35 -4.12 2.07
CA PHE A 121 0.17 -4.35 2.87
C PHE A 121 -1.05 -4.69 1.99
N GLY A 122 -1.73 -5.76 2.38
CA GLY A 122 -3.07 -6.07 1.88
C GLY A 122 -4.12 -5.32 2.69
N ALA A 123 -4.91 -4.48 2.03
CA ALA A 123 -6.16 -3.99 2.59
C ALA A 123 -7.32 -4.92 2.23
N ILE A 124 -8.35 -5.00 3.08
CA ILE A 124 -9.48 -5.89 2.87
C ILE A 124 -10.29 -5.42 1.65
N GLY A 125 -10.22 -6.17 0.55
CA GLY A 125 -11.01 -5.92 -0.65
C GLY A 125 -12.52 -6.01 -0.36
N GLY A 126 -13.31 -5.10 -0.93
CA GLY A 126 -14.76 -5.06 -0.71
C GLY A 126 -15.20 -4.32 0.56
N ALA A 127 -14.30 -4.04 1.49
CA ALA A 127 -14.58 -3.30 2.73
C ALA A 127 -14.38 -1.78 2.60
N GLY A 128 -14.53 -1.20 1.40
CA GLY A 128 -14.17 0.20 1.13
C GLY A 128 -14.89 1.24 2.01
N ALA A 129 -16.16 0.99 2.36
CA ALA A 129 -16.91 1.85 3.28
C ALA A 129 -16.41 1.74 4.74
N LEU A 130 -15.90 0.58 5.12
CA LEU A 130 -15.29 0.35 6.44
C LEU A 130 -13.92 1.02 6.53
N LEU A 131 -13.08 0.86 5.51
CA LEU A 131 -11.76 1.50 5.43
C LEU A 131 -11.87 3.02 5.41
N ALA A 132 -12.91 3.58 4.78
CA ALA A 132 -13.19 5.02 4.78
C ALA A 132 -13.43 5.57 6.20
N LYS A 133 -13.93 4.76 7.16
CA LYS A 133 -14.13 5.19 8.56
C LYS A 133 -12.81 5.43 9.32
N CYS A 134 -11.72 4.83 8.84
CA CYS A 134 -10.38 5.05 9.36
C CYS A 134 -9.77 6.38 8.86
N VAL A 135 -10.37 7.04 7.87
CA VAL A 135 -9.86 8.30 7.30
C VAL A 135 -10.45 9.47 8.06
N ARG A 136 -9.60 10.33 8.61
CA ARG A 136 -9.96 11.54 9.36
C ARG A 136 -9.96 12.79 8.50
N SER A 137 -9.05 12.87 7.54
CA SER A 137 -9.02 13.94 6.54
C SER A 137 -8.44 13.43 5.22
N ALA A 138 -8.81 14.07 4.11
CA ALA A 138 -8.27 13.79 2.79
C ALA A 138 -7.98 15.11 2.07
N GLN A 139 -6.72 15.51 2.03
CA GLN A 139 -6.28 16.76 1.40
C GLN A 139 -5.74 16.50 0.00
N LEU A 140 -6.19 17.27 -0.99
CA LEU A 140 -5.60 17.22 -2.33
C LEU A 140 -4.15 17.72 -2.28
N VAL A 141 -3.23 16.93 -2.83
CA VAL A 141 -1.80 17.27 -2.96
C VAL A 141 -1.53 17.79 -4.36
N CYS A 142 -1.88 17.01 -5.38
CA CYS A 142 -1.71 17.39 -6.77
C CYS A 142 -2.59 16.57 -7.72
N TYR A 143 -2.56 16.93 -9.00
CA TYR A 143 -3.26 16.25 -10.09
C TYR A 143 -4.78 16.17 -9.90
N GLU A 144 -5.39 17.29 -9.51
CA GLU A 144 -6.86 17.40 -9.37
C GLU A 144 -7.59 16.97 -10.65
N ASP A 145 -6.99 17.25 -11.81
CA ASP A 145 -7.48 16.88 -13.13
C ASP A 145 -7.66 15.36 -13.32
N LEU A 146 -7.00 14.54 -12.50
CA LEU A 146 -7.14 13.08 -12.52
C LEU A 146 -8.33 12.57 -11.69
N GLY A 147 -9.09 13.45 -11.03
CA GLY A 147 -10.29 13.10 -10.28
C GLY A 147 -10.04 12.06 -9.19
N ALA A 148 -10.58 10.85 -9.36
CA ALA A 148 -10.40 9.75 -8.42
C ALA A 148 -8.94 9.23 -8.34
N GLU A 149 -8.10 9.53 -9.33
CA GLU A 149 -6.67 9.17 -9.30
C GLU A 149 -5.76 10.31 -8.83
N ALA A 150 -6.34 11.46 -8.42
CA ALA A 150 -5.58 12.56 -7.84
C ALA A 150 -4.81 12.08 -6.59
N ILE A 151 -3.66 12.72 -6.34
CA ILE A 151 -2.88 12.41 -5.15
C ILE A 151 -3.47 13.16 -3.96
N ARG A 152 -3.83 12.43 -2.92
CA ARG A 152 -4.37 12.97 -1.68
C ARG A 152 -3.54 12.50 -0.49
N ALA A 153 -3.27 13.40 0.44
CA ALA A 153 -2.75 13.05 1.76
C ALA A 153 -3.94 12.66 2.65
N LEU A 154 -4.00 11.39 3.03
CA LEU A 154 -5.00 10.88 3.96
C LEU A 154 -4.40 10.86 5.36
N GLN A 155 -5.08 11.48 6.32
CA GLN A 155 -4.80 11.22 7.73
C GLN A 155 -5.62 10.00 8.15
N VAL A 156 -4.96 8.87 8.37
CA VAL A 156 -5.61 7.61 8.80
C VAL A 156 -5.41 7.36 10.28
N GLU A 157 -6.38 6.70 10.89
CA GLU A 157 -6.34 6.25 12.28
C GLU A 157 -6.73 4.77 12.34
N ASN A 158 -5.82 3.94 12.84
CA ASN A 158 -6.00 2.51 13.02
C ASN A 158 -6.54 1.79 11.77
N LEU A 159 -5.98 2.12 10.60
CA LEU A 159 -6.31 1.44 9.34
C LEU A 159 -5.86 -0.03 9.43
N PRO A 160 -6.78 -1.02 9.40
CA PRO A 160 -6.41 -2.42 9.54
C PRO A 160 -5.81 -2.95 8.24
N LEU A 161 -4.65 -3.58 8.35
CA LEU A 161 -3.87 -4.10 7.24
C LEU A 161 -3.24 -5.45 7.59
N THR A 162 -2.90 -6.23 6.57
CA THR A 162 -2.08 -7.44 6.70
C THR A 162 -0.78 -7.25 5.94
N VAL A 163 0.36 -7.59 6.55
CA VAL A 163 1.64 -7.65 5.82
C VAL A 163 1.57 -8.85 4.87
N VAL A 164 1.49 -8.57 3.56
CA VAL A 164 1.37 -9.60 2.53
C VAL A 164 2.75 -9.97 2.01
N ILE A 165 3.61 -8.99 1.75
CA ILE A 165 5.00 -9.24 1.39
C ILE A 165 5.88 -8.41 2.33
N ASP A 166 6.80 -9.09 3.02
CA ASP A 166 7.76 -8.42 3.90
C ASP A 166 9.04 -8.00 3.17
N SER A 167 9.89 -7.25 3.88
CA SER A 167 11.16 -6.73 3.37
C SER A 167 12.19 -7.80 3.02
N LEU A 168 11.97 -9.06 3.41
CA LEU A 168 12.83 -10.18 3.01
C LEU A 168 12.37 -10.82 1.70
N GLY A 169 11.22 -10.37 1.17
CA GLY A 169 10.57 -10.93 0.00
C GLY A 169 9.67 -12.13 0.30
N THR A 170 9.40 -12.43 1.57
CA THR A 170 8.47 -13.50 1.94
C THR A 170 7.07 -13.09 1.51
N ASN A 171 6.42 -13.90 0.67
CA ASN A 171 5.11 -13.60 0.10
C ASN A 171 4.03 -14.51 0.68
N LEU A 172 3.12 -13.93 1.48
CA LEU A 172 2.02 -14.64 2.15
C LEU A 172 1.11 -15.39 1.16
N TYR A 173 0.93 -14.88 -0.05
CA TYR A 173 0.11 -15.54 -1.07
C TYR A 173 0.73 -16.86 -1.57
N GLU A 174 2.03 -17.02 -1.42
CA GLU A 174 2.77 -18.23 -1.80
C GLU A 174 2.95 -19.14 -0.59
N THR A 175 3.43 -18.60 0.53
CA THR A 175 3.68 -19.39 1.75
C THR A 175 2.40 -19.95 2.35
N GLY A 176 1.32 -19.16 2.41
CA GLY A 176 0.04 -19.63 2.98
C GLY A 176 -0.56 -20.80 2.21
N ARG A 177 -0.43 -20.84 0.88
CA ARG A 177 -0.86 -21.98 0.07
C ARG A 177 0.03 -23.20 0.32
N ALA A 178 1.35 -23.01 0.37
CA ALA A 178 2.29 -24.10 0.64
C ALA A 178 2.07 -24.71 2.03
N ASP A 179 1.82 -23.87 3.04
CA ASP A 179 1.53 -24.30 4.42
C ASP A 179 0.24 -25.11 4.49
N TYR A 180 -0.83 -24.63 3.85
CA TYR A 180 -2.08 -25.36 3.76
C TYR A 180 -1.91 -26.74 3.11
N LEU A 181 -1.21 -26.80 1.97
CA LEU A 181 -0.97 -28.07 1.27
C LEU A 181 -0.07 -29.01 2.07
N ARG A 182 0.93 -28.51 2.80
CA ARG A 182 1.74 -29.33 3.72
C ARG A 182 0.91 -29.88 4.89
N GLN A 183 -0.03 -29.11 5.39
CA GLN A 183 -0.82 -29.48 6.57
C GLN A 183 -2.01 -30.41 6.23
N TYR A 184 -2.58 -30.28 5.03
CA TYR A 184 -3.83 -30.95 4.67
C TYR A 184 -3.83 -31.66 3.30
N GLY A 185 -2.74 -31.59 2.53
CA GLY A 185 -2.69 -32.09 1.14
C GLY A 185 -2.79 -33.61 0.98
N ASP A 186 -2.49 -34.38 2.03
CA ASP A 186 -2.59 -35.84 2.05
C ASP A 186 -3.88 -36.35 2.74
N ASN A 187 -4.87 -35.47 3.00
CA ASN A 187 -6.12 -35.88 3.64
C ASN A 187 -7.11 -36.42 2.59
N PRO A 188 -7.42 -37.73 2.54
CA PRO A 188 -8.32 -38.32 1.54
C PRO A 188 -9.81 -37.96 1.72
N ALA A 189 -10.14 -37.05 2.64
CA ALA A 189 -11.50 -36.59 2.93
C ALA A 189 -11.87 -35.25 2.24
N LEU A 190 -11.04 -34.76 1.31
CA LEU A 190 -11.31 -33.61 0.42
C LEU A 190 -11.23 -34.02 -1.05
#